data_AF-A0A4S3JIJ9-F1
#
_entry.id   AF-A0A4S3JIJ9-F1
#
_cell.length_a   1.000
_cell.length_b   1.000
_cell.length_c   1.000
_cell.angle_alpha   90.00
_cell.angle_beta   90.00
_cell.angle_gamma   90.00
#
_symmetry.space_group_name_H-M   'P 1'
#
loop_
_entity.id
_entity.type
_entity.pdbx_description
1 polymer ?
#
loop_
_entity_poly.entity_id
_entity_poly.type
_entity_poly.pdbx_seq_one_letter_code
_entity_poly.pdbx_strand_id
1 'polypeptide(L)'
;MSCAFYDGVDNEWQERELLFTGHRRGVVNIWSKIINGGRFELELIRQLHHIDNSRDNGANIPAGISCILALPQIVYTGDEAGRVVSILW
;
A
#
# COMPACT_ATOMS: atom_id res chain seq x y z
N MET A 1 -4.43 -9.94 -4.90
CA MET A 1 -3.11 -9.41 -5.34
C MET A 1 -3.39 -8.20 -6.21
N SER A 2 -2.87 -7.03 -5.83
CA SER A 2 -3.08 -5.75 -6.52
C SER A 2 -1.79 -4.94 -6.48
N CYS A 3 -1.57 -4.04 -7.44
CA CYS A 3 -0.54 -3.02 -7.37
C CYS A 3 -1.07 -1.69 -7.90
N ALA A 4 -0.48 -0.59 -7.42
CA ALA A 4 -0.79 0.76 -7.89
C ALA A 4 0.48 1.62 -7.80
N PHE A 5 0.73 2.44 -8.81
CA PHE A 5 1.71 3.52 -8.75
C PHE A 5 1.03 4.79 -8.27
N TYR A 6 1.75 5.62 -7.53
CA TYR A 6 1.28 6.96 -7.19
C TYR A 6 1.79 7.96 -8.22
N ASP A 7 0.86 8.58 -8.95
CA ASP A 7 1.17 9.47 -10.07
C ASP A 7 1.15 10.98 -9.69
N GLY A 8 0.94 11.31 -8.42
CA GLY A 8 0.79 12.69 -7.95
C GLY A 8 -0.59 13.29 -8.23
N VAL A 9 -0.80 14.53 -7.76
CA VAL A 9 -2.00 15.32 -8.05
C VAL A 9 -1.65 16.69 -8.64
N ASP A 10 -2.36 17.08 -9.69
CA ASP A 10 -2.20 18.35 -10.42
C ASP A 10 -0.75 18.61 -10.83
N ASN A 11 -0.10 19.59 -10.20
CA ASN A 11 1.24 20.07 -10.50
C ASN A 11 2.24 19.69 -9.39
N GLU A 12 1.91 18.66 -8.61
CA GLU A 12 2.77 18.15 -7.54
C GLU A 12 4.04 17.54 -8.13
N TRP A 13 5.19 18.08 -7.70
CA TRP A 13 6.48 17.47 -8.00
C TRP A 13 6.67 16.21 -7.15
N GLN A 14 6.68 15.05 -7.79
CA GLN A 14 6.97 13.78 -7.13
C GLN A 14 8.48 13.66 -6.88
N GLU A 15 8.90 13.86 -5.63
CA GLU A 15 10.29 13.62 -5.23
C GLU A 15 10.67 12.13 -5.37
N ARG A 16 9.68 11.22 -5.21
CA ARG A 16 9.89 9.76 -5.26
C ARG A 16 8.76 9.09 -6.02
N GLU A 17 9.11 8.12 -6.88
CA GLU A 17 8.13 7.23 -7.51
C GLU A 17 7.76 6.12 -6.52
N LEU A 18 6.50 6.10 -6.09
CA LEU A 18 6.00 5.15 -5.10
C LEU A 18 5.18 4.03 -5.75
N LEU A 19 5.46 2.79 -5.33
CA LEU A 19 4.72 1.60 -5.72
C LEU A 19 4.05 0.99 -4.49
N PHE A 20 2.75 0.75 -4.60
CA PHE A 20 1.95 0.07 -3.59
C PHE A 20 1.66 -1.35 -4.05
N THR A 21 1.82 -2.33 -3.15
CA THR A 21 1.51 -3.74 -3.45
C THR A 21 0.63 -4.34 -2.35
N GLY A 22 -0.47 -4.96 -2.76
CA GLY A 22 -1.44 -5.60 -1.89
C GLY A 22 -1.23 -7.12 -1.83
N HIS A 23 -1.14 -7.65 -0.62
CA HIS A 23 -0.78 -9.04 -0.34
C HIS A 23 -1.89 -9.78 0.40
N ARG A 24 -1.70 -11.09 0.58
CA ARG A 24 -2.51 -11.88 1.51
C ARG A 24 -2.36 -11.36 2.93
N ARG A 25 -3.31 -11.72 3.79
CA ARG A 25 -3.34 -11.32 5.20
C ARG A 25 -3.40 -9.80 5.39
N GLY A 26 -4.16 -9.09 4.54
CA GLY A 26 -4.40 -7.66 4.70
C GLY A 26 -3.16 -6.76 4.74
N VAL A 27 -2.07 -7.16 4.07
CA VAL A 27 -0.81 -6.39 4.06
C VAL A 27 -0.73 -5.52 2.81
N VAL A 28 -0.32 -4.27 2.99
CA VAL A 28 0.08 -3.37 1.89
C VAL A 28 1.52 -2.94 2.12
N ASN A 29 2.38 -3.14 1.13
CA ASN A 29 3.75 -2.61 1.15
C ASN A 29 3.84 -1.38 0.26
N ILE A 30 4.51 -0.35 0.77
CA ILE A 30 4.85 0.89 0.07
C ILE A 30 6.34 0.86 -0.24
N TRP A 31 6.66 0.95 -1.52
CA TRP A 31 8.02 0.87 -2.04
C TRP A 31 8.43 2.19 -2.68
N SER A 32 9.68 2.61 -2.46
CA SER A 32 10.34 3.65 -3.25
C SER A 32 11.07 2.97 -4.41
N LYS A 33 10.81 3.41 -5.64
CA LYS A 33 11.65 3.02 -6.77
C LYS A 33 12.85 3.95 -6.85
N ILE A 34 14.03 3.40 -6.62
CA ILE A 34 15.30 4.15 -6.60
C ILE A 34 16.25 3.64 -7.67
N ILE A 35 17.27 4.43 -8.00
CA ILE A 35 18.41 4.00 -8.83
C ILE A 35 19.63 3.88 -7.93
N ASN A 36 20.17 2.68 -7.82
CA ASN A 36 21.39 2.39 -7.06
C ASN A 36 22.39 1.65 -7.97
N GLY A 37 23.61 2.17 -8.10
CA GLY A 37 24.63 1.58 -8.98
C GLY A 37 24.19 1.40 -10.44
N GLY A 38 23.31 2.28 -10.94
CA GLY A 38 22.76 2.21 -12.31
C GLY A 38 21.65 1.16 -12.51
N ARG A 39 21.11 0.58 -11.42
CA ARG A 39 20.01 -0.39 -11.46
C ARG A 39 18.80 0.16 -10.72
N PHE A 40 17.61 -0.21 -11.17
CA PHE A 40 16.39 0.04 -10.42
C PHE A 40 16.29 -0.93 -9.24
N GLU A 41 16.03 -0.37 -8.07
CA GLU A 41 15.77 -1.13 -6.84
C GLU A 41 14.44 -0.66 -6.23
N LEU A 42 13.77 -1.56 -5.51
CA LEU A 42 12.56 -1.26 -4.74
C LEU A 42 12.91 -1.29 -3.25
N GLU A 43 12.97 -0.12 -2.63
CA GLU A 43 13.21 0.03 -1.20
C GLU A 43 11.89 0.01 -0.44
N LEU A 44 11.73 -0.88 0.54
CA LEU A 44 10.52 -0.92 1.38
C LEU A 44 10.52 0.28 2.33
N ILE A 45 9.59 1.22 2.13
CA ILE A 45 9.46 2.41 2.97
C ILE A 45 8.58 2.12 4.18
N ARG A 46 7.45 1.44 3.94
CA ARG A 46 6.42 1.21 4.96
C ARG A 46 5.57 -0.01 4.65
N GLN A 47 5.05 -0.62 5.71
CA GLN A 47 4.06 -1.68 5.64
C GLN A 47 2.79 -1.23 6.40
N LEU A 48 1.63 -1.38 5.76
CA LEU A 48 0.31 -1.13 6.34
C LEU A 48 -0.40 -2.46 6.61
N HIS A 49 -1.16 -2.51 7.70
CA HIS A 49 -1.82 -3.71 8.19
C HIS A 49 -3.32 -3.46 8.37
N HIS A 50 -4.13 -4.30 7.74
CA HIS A 50 -5.53 -4.41 8.09
C HIS A 50 -5.65 -5.32 9.32
N ILE A 51 -5.74 -4.71 10.49
CA ILE A 51 -5.85 -5.44 11.76
C ILE A 51 -7.30 -5.88 11.98
N ASP A 52 -7.46 -7.13 12.43
CA ASP A 52 -8.74 -7.67 12.85
C ASP A 52 -9.06 -7.23 14.28
N ASN A 53 -9.73 -6.09 14.43
CA ASN A 53 -10.10 -5.54 15.74
C ASN A 53 -11.09 -6.42 16.53
N SER A 54 -11.66 -7.46 15.90
CA SER A 54 -12.46 -8.45 16.63
C SER A 54 -11.60 -9.46 17.42
N ARG A 55 -10.30 -9.49 17.14
CA ARG A 55 -9.32 -10.35 17.81
C ARG A 55 -8.39 -9.51 18.68
N ASP A 56 -8.31 -9.84 19.95
CA ASP A 56 -7.42 -9.16 20.92
C ASP A 56 -5.92 -9.45 20.71
N ASN A 57 -5.55 -10.22 19.69
CA ASN A 57 -4.16 -10.58 19.40
C ASN A 57 -3.48 -9.66 18.37
N GLY A 58 -4.19 -8.66 17.84
CA GLY A 58 -3.66 -7.74 16.84
C GLY A 58 -3.30 -8.41 15.50
N ALA A 59 -3.82 -9.61 15.23
CA ALA A 59 -3.55 -10.30 13.99
C ALA A 59 -4.18 -9.55 12.80
N ASN A 60 -3.51 -9.63 11.65
CA ASN A 60 -4.11 -9.15 10.43
C ASN A 60 -5.33 -9.98 10.04
N ILE A 61 -6.25 -9.35 9.31
CA ILE A 61 -7.33 -10.04 8.63
C ILE A 61 -6.77 -11.10 7.68
N PRO A 62 -7.44 -12.25 7.49
CA PRO A 62 -6.95 -13.30 6.59
C PRO A 62 -7.09 -12.96 5.11
N ALA A 63 -8.11 -12.16 4.75
CA ALA A 63 -8.42 -11.77 3.38
C ALA A 63 -7.24 -11.04 2.72
N GLY A 64 -6.98 -11.32 1.44
CA GLY A 64 -5.97 -10.60 0.67
C GLY A 64 -6.47 -9.25 0.18
N ILE A 65 -5.54 -8.31 -0.02
CA ILE A 65 -5.84 -7.04 -0.68
C ILE A 65 -6.12 -7.29 -2.17
N SER A 66 -7.28 -6.81 -2.63
CA SER A 66 -7.82 -7.02 -3.96
C SER A 66 -7.74 -5.76 -4.83
N CYS A 67 -7.78 -4.56 -4.24
CA CYS A 67 -7.59 -3.29 -4.93
C CYS A 67 -6.94 -2.23 -4.02
N ILE A 68 -6.25 -1.28 -4.65
CA ILE A 68 -5.58 -0.15 -3.98
C ILE A 68 -5.84 1.11 -4.80
N LEU A 69 -6.22 2.20 -4.13
CA LEU A 69 -6.26 3.56 -4.66
C LEU A 69 -5.39 4.45 -3.77
N ALA A 70 -4.23 4.85 -4.28
CA ALA A 70 -3.32 5.75 -3.59
C ALA A 70 -3.62 7.20 -4.00
N LEU A 71 -3.88 8.05 -3.01
CA LEU A 71 -4.06 9.49 -3.14
C LEU A 71 -3.02 10.20 -2.26
N PRO A 72 -2.76 11.50 -2.46
CA PRO A 72 -1.63 12.20 -1.82
C PRO A 72 -1.50 12.02 -0.31
N GLN A 73 -2.61 11.91 0.41
CA GLN A 73 -2.62 11.84 1.87
C GLN A 73 -3.29 10.58 2.41
N ILE A 74 -3.88 9.78 1.52
CA ILE A 74 -4.72 8.66 1.93
C ILE A 74 -4.60 7.51 0.93
N VAL A 75 -4.55 6.30 1.44
CA VAL A 75 -4.63 5.08 0.63
C VAL A 75 -5.91 4.37 0.99
N TYR A 76 -6.74 4.13 -0.02
CA TYR A 76 -7.89 3.26 0.08
C TYR A 76 -7.52 1.86 -0.39
N THR A 77 -7.92 0.86 0.38
CA THR A 77 -7.64 -0.54 0.11
C THR A 77 -8.92 -1.35 0.22
N GLY A 78 -9.19 -2.16 -0.80
CA GLY A 78 -10.24 -3.18 -0.78
C GLY A 78 -9.64 -4.56 -0.55
N ASP A 79 -10.35 -5.42 0.18
CA ASP A 79 -9.98 -6.83 0.34
C ASP A 79 -10.90 -7.79 -0.43
N GLU A 80 -10.53 -9.07 -0.47
CA GLU A 80 -11.29 -10.15 -1.12
C GLU A 80 -12.66 -10.41 -0.48
N ALA A 81 -12.90 -9.90 0.73
CA ALA A 81 -14.18 -10.00 1.43
C ALA A 81 -15.08 -8.76 1.20
N GLY A 82 -14.64 -7.81 0.36
CA GLY A 82 -15.37 -6.59 0.03
C GLY A 82 -15.26 -5.48 1.06
N ARG A 83 -14.37 -5.60 2.06
CA ARG A 83 -14.13 -4.51 3.02
C ARG A 83 -13.25 -3.44 2.42
N VAL A 84 -13.51 -2.19 2.79
CA VAL A 84 -12.73 -1.02 2.38
C VAL A 84 -12.15 -0.36 3.63
N VAL A 85 -10.85 -0.08 3.61
CA VAL A 85 -10.13 0.64 4.67
C VAL A 85 -9.45 1.86 4.06
N SER A 86 -9.45 2.97 4.80
CA SER A 86 -8.71 4.18 4.44
C SER A 86 -7.60 4.42 5.46
N ILE A 87 -6.36 4.58 4.99
CA ILE A 87 -5.17 4.72 5.83
C ILE A 87 -4.43 6.00 5.45
N LEU A 88 -4.17 6.86 6.43
CA LEU A 88 -3.21 7.95 6.28
C LEU A 88 -1.79 7.36 6.33
N TRP A 89 -0.95 7.69 5.36
CA TRP A 89 0.34 7.03 5.12
C TRP A 89 1.50 8.03 5.09
#